data_AF-A0A4V0KEE2-F1
#
_entry.id   AF-A0A4V0KEE2-F1
#
_cell.length_a   1.000
_cell.length_b   1.000
_cell.length_c   1.000
_cell.angle_alpha   90.00
_cell.angle_beta   90.00
_cell.angle_gamma   90.00
#
_symmetry.space_group_name_H-M   'P 1'
#
loop_
_entity.id
_entity.type
_entity.pdbx_description
1 polymer ?
#
loop_
_entity_poly.entity_id
_entity_poly.type
_entity_poly.pdbx_seq_one_letter_code
_entity_poly.pdbx_strand_id
1 'polypeptide(L)'
;MYFIIKRNIKCCTFLKDKRFEEINRNIYSHFGKPKIKFSSINNNINSSTQLIVKCINETYKSKNFNKIKWKCLSNDIIQNINKFSVKEILNIITILSRLYLGKNILINIKPLIIEKLDNINSNGISKIIIAYLKANIDDHIFYNKLCLKLQKDIKDIPISSLISVVYNINLYSNIKNVCIYNIEKEILNHVIHYLEINHAFDQIENESTSNNNADIVMDNQSVCTNMENIMNGQEGSEIEKKNTEQNIWFMDIKNYNFILLLYSISNYIFNTHLEDEQILTMNSKFSNYLKMCYHTLNSLINKNEFENFIKEELKPFYLFLLYKAMVNTIYIYENKYMNEILFNHIKNKINNFILYLKKNVSNLKGKTNEIVKYINILQQNITKYSKNKKTFQDYFDNNVILIKSLLLLLQQNNQNDINKYYPWHREQIELVQQTLRSIEREQ
;
A
#
# COMPACT_ATOMS: atom_id res chain seq x y z
N MET A 1 -8.12 -52.06 10.11
CA MET A 1 -8.95 -51.56 8.97
C MET A 1 -8.55 -50.17 8.50
N TYR A 2 -8.46 -49.15 9.36
CA TYR A 2 -8.06 -47.77 9.01
C TYR A 2 -6.69 -47.65 8.30
N PHE A 3 -5.69 -48.44 8.72
CA PHE A 3 -4.38 -48.45 8.07
C PHE A 3 -4.36 -49.10 6.68
N ILE A 4 -5.28 -50.02 6.39
CA ILE A 4 -5.39 -50.70 5.08
C ILE A 4 -6.04 -49.74 4.07
N ILE A 5 -7.06 -48.99 4.50
CA ILE A 5 -7.74 -47.98 3.66
C ILE A 5 -6.79 -46.83 3.32
N LYS A 6 -6.00 -46.34 4.29
CA LYS A 6 -5.03 -45.25 4.06
C LYS A 6 -3.89 -45.64 3.12
N ARG A 7 -3.54 -46.92 3.04
CA ARG A 7 -2.51 -47.44 2.14
C ARG A 7 -3.04 -47.60 0.71
N ASN A 8 -4.30 -47.99 0.53
CA ASN A 8 -4.90 -48.17 -0.80
C ASN A 8 -5.27 -46.85 -1.50
N ILE A 9 -5.57 -45.78 -0.75
CA ILE A 9 -5.87 -44.45 -1.35
C ILE A 9 -4.62 -43.79 -1.96
N LYS A 10 -3.42 -44.18 -1.54
CA LYS A 10 -2.16 -43.63 -2.07
C LYS A 10 -1.81 -44.15 -3.47
N CYS A 11 -2.51 -45.19 -3.97
CA CYS A 11 -2.23 -45.82 -5.26
C CYS A 11 -3.19 -45.40 -6.39
N CYS A 12 -4.18 -44.53 -6.15
CA CYS A 12 -5.18 -44.16 -7.15
C CYS A 12 -5.25 -42.65 -7.43
N THR A 13 -4.10 -41.97 -7.48
CA THR A 13 -4.03 -40.59 -7.99
C THR A 13 -3.83 -40.57 -9.51
N PHE A 14 -4.84 -41.05 -10.24
CA PHE A 14 -5.03 -40.74 -11.65
C PHE A 14 -6.52 -40.86 -11.91
N LEU A 15 -7.22 -39.72 -11.83
CA LEU A 15 -8.45 -39.35 -12.54
C LEU A 15 -9.11 -38.18 -11.78
N LYS A 16 -9.08 -37.00 -12.40
CA LYS A 16 -9.85 -35.82 -11.99
C LYS A 16 -11.33 -36.10 -12.28
N ASP A 17 -12.07 -36.62 -11.31
CA ASP A 17 -13.52 -36.78 -11.43
C ASP A 17 -14.25 -36.03 -10.31
N LYS A 18 -15.18 -35.14 -10.68
CA LYS A 18 -15.96 -34.26 -9.80
C LYS A 18 -16.76 -35.05 -8.75
N ARG A 19 -17.05 -36.32 -9.02
CA ARG A 19 -17.74 -37.24 -8.09
C ARG A 19 -16.91 -37.58 -6.85
N PHE A 20 -15.58 -37.46 -6.91
CA PHE A 20 -14.71 -37.71 -5.75
C PHE A 20 -14.74 -36.57 -4.72
N GLU A 21 -14.97 -35.33 -5.16
CA GLU A 21 -15.18 -34.19 -4.24
C GLU A 21 -16.54 -34.28 -3.53
N GLU A 22 -17.55 -34.81 -4.21
CA GLU A 22 -18.90 -34.99 -3.65
C GLU A 22 -18.95 -36.14 -2.63
N ILE A 23 -18.25 -37.24 -2.90
CA ILE A 23 -18.06 -38.33 -1.93
C ILE A 23 -17.26 -37.83 -0.71
N ASN A 24 -16.24 -37.01 -0.89
CA ASN A 24 -15.51 -36.41 0.24
C ASN A 24 -16.42 -35.48 1.07
N ARG A 25 -17.25 -34.63 0.45
CA ARG A 25 -18.21 -33.77 1.19
C ARG A 25 -19.20 -34.59 2.03
N ASN A 26 -19.64 -35.74 1.52
CA ASN A 26 -20.58 -36.61 2.24
C ASN A 26 -19.92 -37.49 3.31
N ILE A 27 -18.65 -37.88 3.15
CA ILE A 27 -17.90 -38.55 4.23
C ILE A 27 -17.61 -37.56 5.37
N TYR A 28 -17.29 -36.29 5.08
CA TYR A 28 -17.09 -35.27 6.13
C TYR A 28 -18.37 -34.81 6.83
N SER A 29 -19.56 -35.09 6.27
CA SER A 29 -20.84 -34.77 6.93
C SER A 29 -21.28 -35.85 7.94
N HIS A 30 -20.84 -37.10 7.77
CA HIS A 30 -21.20 -38.23 8.63
C HIS A 30 -20.20 -38.53 9.76
N PHE A 31 -18.97 -38.01 9.67
CA PHE A 31 -18.01 -38.07 10.77
C PHE A 31 -17.97 -36.73 11.49
N GLY A 32 -18.83 -36.61 12.50
CA GLY A 32 -18.81 -35.49 13.43
C GLY A 32 -17.37 -35.21 13.87
N LYS A 33 -16.93 -33.96 13.69
CA LYS A 33 -15.67 -33.45 14.23
C LYS A 33 -15.53 -33.97 15.66
N PRO A 34 -14.36 -34.47 16.11
CA PRO A 34 -14.20 -34.76 17.52
C PRO A 34 -14.44 -33.45 18.27
N LYS A 35 -15.62 -33.33 18.90
CA LYS A 35 -15.83 -32.39 19.98
C LYS A 35 -14.83 -32.82 21.04
N ILE A 36 -13.68 -32.16 21.06
CA ILE A 36 -12.76 -32.23 22.19
C ILE A 36 -13.56 -31.70 23.37
N LYS A 37 -14.16 -32.62 24.14
CA LYS A 37 -14.74 -32.31 25.45
C LYS A 37 -13.57 -31.94 26.34
N PHE A 38 -13.38 -30.65 26.56
CA PHE A 38 -12.56 -30.21 27.67
C PHE A 38 -13.24 -30.68 28.94
N SER A 39 -12.47 -31.36 29.79
CA SER A 39 -12.81 -31.62 31.18
C SER A 39 -13.30 -30.31 31.80
N SER A 40 -14.43 -30.41 32.49
CA SER A 40 -15.12 -29.35 33.22
C SER A 40 -14.18 -28.47 34.05
N ILE A 41 -13.68 -27.40 33.45
CA ILE A 41 -13.46 -26.14 34.16
C ILE A 41 -14.56 -25.22 33.63
N ASN A 42 -15.75 -25.47 34.15
CA ASN A 42 -16.95 -24.69 33.89
C ASN A 42 -16.93 -23.40 34.73
N ASN A 43 -15.78 -22.72 34.74
CA ASN A 43 -15.68 -21.35 35.20
C ASN A 43 -15.64 -20.51 33.95
N ASN A 44 -16.77 -19.87 33.63
CA ASN A 44 -16.83 -18.71 32.75
C ASN A 44 -15.91 -17.62 33.35
N ILE A 45 -14.60 -17.73 33.16
CA ILE A 45 -13.68 -16.64 33.45
C ILE A 45 -13.97 -15.60 32.38
N ASN A 46 -14.85 -14.68 32.74
CA ASN A 46 -15.28 -13.58 31.90
C ASN A 46 -14.14 -12.56 31.84
N SER A 47 -13.06 -12.90 31.11
CA SER A 47 -11.91 -12.04 30.92
C SER A 47 -12.36 -10.70 30.34
N SER A 48 -12.02 -9.60 31.00
CA SER A 48 -12.45 -8.28 30.52
C SER A 48 -11.91 -8.03 29.12
N THR A 49 -12.73 -7.43 28.25
CA THR A 49 -12.36 -7.14 26.85
C THR A 49 -11.09 -6.28 26.79
N GLN A 50 -10.93 -5.35 27.72
CA GLN A 50 -9.75 -4.51 27.85
C GLN A 50 -8.48 -5.31 28.15
N LEU A 51 -8.55 -6.32 29.03
CA LEU A 51 -7.42 -7.21 29.31
C LEU A 51 -7.06 -8.04 28.08
N ILE A 52 -8.06 -8.54 27.34
CA ILE A 52 -7.82 -9.27 26.08
C ILE A 52 -7.07 -8.36 25.09
N VAL A 53 -7.54 -7.12 24.89
CA VAL A 53 -6.87 -6.14 24.02
C VAL A 53 -5.44 -5.83 24.49
N LYS A 54 -5.22 -5.68 25.80
CA LYS A 54 -3.88 -5.47 26.38
C LYS A 54 -2.97 -6.66 26.10
N CYS A 55 -3.45 -7.89 26.31
CA CYS A 55 -2.69 -9.11 26.03
C CYS A 55 -2.33 -9.26 24.56
N ILE A 56 -3.24 -8.91 23.63
CA ILE A 56 -2.96 -8.91 22.19
C ILE A 56 -1.85 -7.90 21.86
N ASN A 57 -1.92 -6.69 22.41
CA ASN A 57 -0.90 -5.65 22.21
C ASN A 57 0.47 -6.08 22.71
N GLU A 58 0.56 -6.58 23.94
CA GLU A 58 1.83 -7.00 24.54
C GLU A 58 2.41 -8.25 23.85
N THR A 59 1.56 -9.17 23.40
CA THR A 59 1.99 -10.32 22.60
C THR A 59 2.56 -9.87 21.25
N TYR A 60 1.92 -8.89 20.60
CA TYR A 60 2.42 -8.32 19.36
C TYR A 60 3.77 -7.58 19.55
N LYS A 61 3.88 -6.73 20.59
CA LYS A 61 5.11 -5.97 20.89
C LYS A 61 6.29 -6.87 21.23
N SER A 62 6.06 -7.92 22.02
CA SER A 62 7.10 -8.87 22.44
C SER A 62 7.63 -9.75 21.29
N LYS A 63 6.98 -9.72 20.11
CA LYS A 63 7.30 -10.58 18.95
C LYS A 63 7.35 -12.09 19.31
N ASN A 64 6.72 -12.49 20.41
CA ASN A 64 6.76 -13.85 20.93
C ASN A 64 5.51 -14.63 20.49
N PHE A 65 5.54 -15.13 19.26
CA PHE A 65 4.41 -15.79 18.61
C PHE A 65 4.35 -17.30 18.92
N ASN A 66 4.21 -17.67 20.19
CA ASN A 66 3.96 -19.07 20.56
C ASN A 66 2.53 -19.50 20.16
N LYS A 67 2.42 -20.63 19.44
CA LYS A 67 1.16 -21.24 18.98
C LYS A 67 0.14 -21.46 20.11
N ILE A 68 0.59 -21.86 21.30
CA ILE A 68 -0.29 -22.10 22.46
C ILE A 68 -0.90 -20.77 22.94
N LYS A 69 -0.06 -19.74 23.14
CA LYS A 69 -0.51 -18.40 23.56
C LYS A 69 -1.53 -17.81 22.58
N TRP A 70 -1.27 -17.93 21.28
CA TRP A 70 -2.21 -17.47 20.25
C TRP A 70 -3.51 -18.25 20.22
N LYS A 71 -3.47 -19.56 20.48
CA LYS A 71 -4.68 -20.36 20.59
C LYS A 71 -5.55 -19.90 21.78
N CYS A 72 -4.93 -19.62 22.93
CA CYS A 72 -5.63 -19.05 24.08
C CYS A 72 -6.26 -17.69 23.74
N LEU A 73 -5.46 -16.74 23.22
CA LEU A 73 -5.97 -15.41 22.82
C LEU A 73 -7.08 -15.50 21.77
N SER A 74 -6.95 -16.40 20.80
CA SER A 74 -7.98 -16.63 19.79
C SER A 74 -9.29 -17.11 20.41
N ASN A 75 -9.23 -18.01 21.39
CA ASN A 75 -10.40 -18.50 22.09
C ASN A 75 -11.05 -17.37 22.91
N ASP A 76 -10.26 -16.58 23.62
CA ASP A 76 -10.75 -15.45 24.43
C ASP A 76 -11.45 -14.40 23.57
N ILE A 77 -10.91 -14.09 22.39
CA ILE A 77 -11.54 -13.17 21.42
C ILE A 77 -12.87 -13.76 20.94
N ILE A 78 -12.91 -15.03 20.54
CA ILE A 78 -14.12 -15.65 20.00
C ILE A 78 -15.22 -15.74 21.08
N GLN A 79 -14.87 -16.10 22.31
CA GLN A 79 -15.83 -16.21 23.41
C GLN A 79 -16.41 -14.85 23.84
N ASN A 80 -15.66 -13.75 23.64
CA ASN A 80 -16.08 -12.40 24.02
C ASN A 80 -16.43 -11.52 22.82
N ILE A 81 -16.60 -12.10 21.63
CA ILE A 81 -16.68 -11.36 20.38
C ILE A 81 -17.76 -10.26 20.40
N ASN A 82 -18.94 -10.54 20.94
CA ASN A 82 -20.05 -9.58 20.98
C ASN A 82 -19.86 -8.45 22.01
N LYS A 83 -18.93 -8.59 22.96
CA LYS A 83 -18.72 -7.65 24.07
C LYS A 83 -17.76 -6.51 23.74
N PHE A 84 -16.96 -6.63 22.67
CA PHE A 84 -15.98 -5.60 22.32
C PHE A 84 -16.65 -4.31 21.85
N SER A 85 -16.19 -3.18 22.39
CA SER A 85 -16.50 -1.84 21.88
C SER A 85 -15.89 -1.62 20.49
N VAL A 86 -16.40 -0.62 19.75
CA VAL A 86 -15.85 -0.25 18.43
C VAL A 86 -14.34 0.04 18.49
N LYS A 87 -13.89 0.76 19.52
CA LYS A 87 -12.47 1.10 19.73
C LYS A 87 -11.62 -0.15 19.92
N GLU A 88 -12.11 -1.11 20.71
CA GLU A 88 -11.40 -2.38 20.94
C GLU A 88 -11.36 -3.23 19.65
N ILE A 89 -12.45 -3.30 18.89
CA ILE A 89 -12.49 -3.99 17.59
C ILE A 89 -11.43 -3.40 16.66
N LEU A 90 -11.38 -2.07 16.50
CA LEU A 90 -10.40 -1.39 15.64
C LEU A 90 -8.95 -1.69 16.07
N ASN A 91 -8.68 -1.75 17.37
CA ASN A 91 -7.36 -2.13 17.89
C ASN A 91 -7.02 -3.60 17.56
N ILE A 92 -7.96 -4.51 17.80
CA ILE A 92 -7.80 -5.94 17.54
C ILE A 92 -7.51 -6.18 16.06
N ILE A 93 -8.34 -5.66 15.15
CA ILE A 93 -8.17 -5.90 13.71
C ILE A 93 -6.86 -5.32 13.18
N THR A 94 -6.41 -4.18 13.71
CA THR A 94 -5.16 -3.52 13.30
C THR A 94 -3.94 -4.40 13.62
N ILE A 95 -4.00 -5.15 14.72
CA ILE A 95 -2.94 -6.07 15.12
C ILE A 95 -3.08 -7.39 14.37
N LEU A 96 -4.28 -7.98 14.37
CA LEU A 96 -4.53 -9.28 13.73
C LEU A 96 -4.26 -9.27 12.24
N SER A 97 -4.49 -8.15 11.53
CA SER A 97 -4.16 -8.02 10.11
C SER A 97 -2.66 -8.13 9.81
N ARG A 98 -1.81 -8.01 10.83
CA ARG A 98 -0.34 -8.17 10.71
C ARG A 98 0.11 -9.59 11.03
N LEU A 99 -0.81 -10.46 11.41
CA LEU A 99 -0.54 -11.78 11.94
C LEU A 99 -1.18 -12.85 11.08
N TYR A 100 -0.41 -13.85 10.68
CA TYR A 100 -0.91 -14.97 9.88
C TYR A 100 -2.10 -15.69 10.51
N LEU A 101 -2.00 -16.02 11.80
CA LEU A 101 -3.09 -16.65 12.56
C LEU A 101 -4.29 -15.71 12.74
N GLY A 102 -4.12 -14.40 12.53
CA GLY A 102 -5.16 -13.41 12.67
C GLY A 102 -6.26 -13.51 11.60
N LYS A 103 -5.95 -14.04 10.41
CA LYS A 103 -6.91 -14.13 9.29
C LYS A 103 -8.22 -14.84 9.69
N ASN A 104 -8.12 -15.98 10.36
CA ASN A 104 -9.28 -16.76 10.78
C ASN A 104 -10.13 -16.01 11.82
N ILE A 105 -9.49 -15.27 12.72
CA ILE A 105 -10.18 -14.47 13.74
C ILE A 105 -10.87 -13.27 13.08
N LEU A 106 -10.20 -12.59 12.15
CA LEU A 106 -10.77 -11.50 11.38
C LEU A 106 -12.03 -11.93 10.61
N ILE A 107 -12.05 -13.13 10.04
CA ILE A 107 -13.25 -13.67 9.38
C ILE A 107 -14.43 -13.75 10.35
N ASN A 108 -14.19 -14.19 11.60
CA ASN A 108 -15.23 -14.28 12.63
C ASN A 108 -15.69 -12.91 13.14
N ILE A 109 -14.85 -11.87 13.06
CA ILE A 109 -15.18 -10.50 13.50
C ILE A 109 -16.06 -9.76 12.47
N LYS A 110 -16.10 -10.19 11.20
CA LYS A 110 -16.88 -9.49 10.15
C LYS A 110 -18.35 -9.21 10.51
N PRO A 111 -19.14 -10.17 11.03
CA PRO A 111 -20.55 -9.92 11.34
C PRO A 111 -20.73 -8.81 12.37
N LEU A 112 -19.85 -8.78 13.39
CA LEU A 112 -19.86 -7.75 14.43
C LEU A 112 -19.54 -6.35 13.87
N ILE A 113 -18.59 -6.27 12.92
CA ILE A 113 -18.29 -5.01 12.23
C ILE A 113 -19.50 -4.52 11.46
N ILE A 114 -20.21 -5.42 10.78
CA ILE A 114 -21.42 -5.08 10.02
C ILE A 114 -22.56 -4.66 10.95
N GLU A 115 -22.75 -5.33 12.08
CA GLU A 115 -23.75 -4.97 13.10
C GLU A 115 -23.48 -3.57 13.67
N LYS A 116 -22.22 -3.23 13.93
CA LYS A 116 -21.82 -1.94 14.49
C LYS A 116 -21.46 -0.90 13.43
N LEU A 117 -21.78 -1.16 12.16
CA LEU A 117 -21.29 -0.37 11.03
C LEU A 117 -21.63 1.11 11.20
N ASP A 118 -22.87 1.41 11.60
CA ASP A 118 -23.37 2.78 11.78
C ASP A 118 -22.60 3.57 12.85
N ASN A 119 -22.09 2.89 13.87
CA ASN A 119 -21.32 3.49 14.97
C ASN A 119 -19.84 3.67 14.64
N ILE A 120 -19.37 3.23 13.48
CA ILE A 120 -17.98 3.34 13.06
C ILE A 120 -17.84 4.56 12.15
N ASN A 121 -16.98 5.51 12.52
CA ASN A 121 -16.68 6.67 11.67
C ASN A 121 -15.80 6.28 10.46
N SER A 122 -15.69 7.17 9.48
CA SER A 122 -15.01 6.87 8.22
C SER A 122 -13.50 6.60 8.33
N ASN A 123 -12.81 7.14 9.33
CA ASN A 123 -11.44 6.72 9.66
C ASN A 123 -11.40 5.27 10.16
N GLY A 124 -12.36 4.86 10.99
CA GLY A 124 -12.54 3.47 11.40
C GLY A 124 -12.81 2.54 10.22
N ILE A 125 -13.71 2.94 9.31
CA ILE A 125 -14.01 2.18 8.07
C ILE A 125 -12.75 2.01 7.21
N SER A 126 -12.01 3.10 7.00
CA SER A 126 -10.73 3.09 6.29
C SER A 126 -9.74 2.09 6.90
N LYS A 127 -9.59 2.10 8.24
CA LYS A 127 -8.74 1.14 8.96
C LYS A 127 -9.20 -0.30 8.80
N ILE A 128 -10.51 -0.55 8.79
CA ILE A 128 -11.07 -1.88 8.56
C ILE A 128 -10.73 -2.34 7.15
N ILE A 129 -11.02 -1.55 6.12
CA ILE A 129 -10.72 -1.90 4.73
C ILE A 129 -9.23 -2.27 4.59
N ILE A 130 -8.33 -1.41 5.07
CA ILE A 130 -6.88 -1.63 5.01
C ILE A 130 -6.48 -2.92 5.76
N ALA A 131 -7.03 -3.15 6.97
CA ALA A 131 -6.71 -4.33 7.76
C ALA A 131 -7.12 -5.64 7.05
N TYR A 132 -8.29 -5.66 6.43
CA TYR A 132 -8.78 -6.85 5.72
C TYR A 132 -8.06 -7.08 4.39
N LEU A 133 -7.75 -6.00 3.65
CA LEU A 133 -6.89 -6.08 2.45
C LEU A 133 -5.51 -6.65 2.81
N LYS A 134 -4.89 -6.13 3.87
CA LYS A 134 -3.60 -6.60 4.37
C LYS A 134 -3.63 -8.07 4.80
N ALA A 135 -4.73 -8.52 5.39
CA ALA A 135 -4.93 -9.92 5.79
C ALA A 135 -5.28 -10.85 4.60
N ASN A 136 -5.36 -10.32 3.38
CA ASN A 136 -5.72 -11.05 2.17
C ASN A 136 -7.06 -11.78 2.30
N ILE A 137 -8.09 -11.10 2.82
CA ILE A 137 -9.45 -11.63 2.98
C ILE A 137 -10.32 -11.09 1.85
N ASP A 138 -10.71 -11.95 0.91
CA ASP A 138 -11.62 -11.57 -0.16
C ASP A 138 -13.08 -11.85 0.23
N ASP A 139 -13.88 -10.79 0.32
CA ASP A 139 -15.32 -10.88 0.59
C ASP A 139 -16.04 -9.67 -0.02
N HIS A 140 -16.71 -9.91 -1.16
CA HIS A 140 -17.37 -8.87 -1.92
C HIS A 140 -18.53 -8.20 -1.17
N ILE A 141 -19.32 -8.96 -0.40
CA ILE A 141 -20.47 -8.41 0.32
C ILE A 141 -19.99 -7.52 1.46
N PHE A 142 -18.94 -7.96 2.16
CA PHE A 142 -18.32 -7.20 3.24
C PHE A 142 -17.73 -5.88 2.73
N TYR A 143 -16.94 -5.93 1.65
CA TYR A 143 -16.33 -4.73 1.08
C TYR A 143 -17.37 -3.76 0.52
N ASN A 144 -18.43 -4.25 -0.14
CA ASN A 144 -19.49 -3.39 -0.65
C ASN A 144 -20.09 -2.52 0.46
N LYS A 145 -20.43 -3.11 1.62
CA LYS A 145 -21.00 -2.37 2.75
C LYS A 145 -20.05 -1.31 3.31
N LEU A 146 -18.76 -1.64 3.43
CA LEU A 146 -17.74 -0.71 3.90
C LEU A 146 -17.50 0.44 2.91
N CYS A 147 -17.39 0.14 1.62
CA CYS A 147 -17.18 1.13 0.57
C CYS A 147 -18.36 2.09 0.46
N LEU A 148 -19.60 1.61 0.51
CA LEU A 148 -20.79 2.47 0.49
C LEU A 148 -20.82 3.44 1.67
N LYS A 149 -20.37 3.01 2.85
CA LYS A 149 -20.25 3.91 4.00
C LYS A 149 -19.15 4.93 3.80
N LEU A 150 -17.96 4.49 3.38
CA LEU A 150 -16.83 5.38 3.13
C LEU A 150 -17.17 6.44 2.08
N GLN A 151 -17.85 6.04 1.01
CA GLN A 151 -18.27 6.88 -0.11
C GLN A 151 -19.10 8.10 0.32
N LYS A 152 -20.05 7.90 1.26
CA LYS A 152 -20.91 8.97 1.75
C LYS A 152 -20.14 10.09 2.45
N ASP A 153 -19.05 9.74 3.11
CA ASP A 153 -18.30 10.66 3.98
C ASP A 153 -16.94 11.08 3.36
N ILE A 154 -16.63 10.73 2.10
CA ILE A 154 -15.30 10.99 1.48
C ILE A 154 -14.87 12.43 1.68
N LYS A 155 -15.79 13.38 1.50
CA LYS A 155 -15.53 14.83 1.56
C LYS A 155 -15.14 15.30 2.96
N ASP A 156 -15.51 14.58 4.00
CA ASP A 156 -15.25 14.93 5.40
C ASP A 156 -13.93 14.33 5.92
N ILE A 157 -13.27 13.49 5.10
CA ILE A 157 -12.03 12.82 5.48
C ILE A 157 -10.84 13.69 5.07
N PRO A 158 -9.86 13.92 5.97
CA PRO A 158 -8.65 14.65 5.61
C PRO A 158 -7.93 14.03 4.40
N ILE A 159 -7.48 14.86 3.47
CA ILE A 159 -6.79 14.44 2.23
C ILE A 159 -5.60 13.52 2.51
N SER A 160 -4.81 13.78 3.55
CA SER A 160 -3.70 12.91 3.97
C SER A 160 -4.15 11.49 4.36
N SER A 161 -5.33 11.37 4.97
CA SER A 161 -5.91 10.07 5.33
C SER A 161 -6.41 9.34 4.09
N LEU A 162 -7.04 10.06 3.14
CA LEU A 162 -7.46 9.52 1.87
C LEU A 162 -6.29 9.00 1.03
N ILE A 163 -5.19 9.75 0.94
CA ILE A 163 -3.95 9.32 0.29
C ILE A 163 -3.42 8.03 0.91
N SER A 164 -3.42 7.95 2.24
CA SER A 164 -3.02 6.74 2.96
C SER A 164 -3.91 5.54 2.62
N VAL A 165 -5.23 5.74 2.47
CA VAL A 165 -6.17 4.68 2.07
C VAL A 165 -5.83 4.16 0.66
N VAL A 166 -5.72 5.06 -0.32
CA VAL A 166 -5.42 4.68 -1.71
C VAL A 166 -4.06 3.99 -1.80
N TYR A 167 -3.03 4.50 -1.12
CA TYR A 167 -1.73 3.85 -1.06
C TYR A 167 -1.82 2.41 -0.53
N ASN A 168 -2.58 2.17 0.54
CA ASN A 168 -2.72 0.84 1.09
C ASN A 168 -3.55 -0.09 0.19
N ILE A 169 -4.58 0.44 -0.50
CA ILE A 169 -5.31 -0.31 -1.54
C ILE A 169 -4.34 -0.79 -2.63
N ASN A 170 -3.51 0.12 -3.15
CA ASN A 170 -2.49 -0.18 -4.16
C ASN A 170 -1.43 -1.16 -3.68
N LEU A 171 -0.95 -1.01 -2.44
CA LEU A 171 0.08 -1.89 -1.88
C LEU A 171 -0.43 -3.33 -1.71
N TYR A 172 -1.70 -3.50 -1.36
CA TYR A 172 -2.32 -4.81 -1.12
C TYR A 172 -3.27 -5.22 -2.25
N SER A 173 -2.96 -4.85 -3.50
CA SER A 173 -3.77 -5.06 -4.70
C SER A 173 -3.97 -6.52 -5.13
N ASN A 174 -3.59 -7.50 -4.30
CA ASN A 174 -3.78 -8.93 -4.61
C ASN A 174 -5.27 -9.32 -4.57
N ILE A 175 -6.11 -8.54 -3.89
CA ILE A 175 -7.55 -8.77 -3.81
C ILE A 175 -8.22 -8.09 -5.01
N LYS A 176 -8.75 -8.89 -5.94
CA LYS A 176 -9.49 -8.41 -7.11
C LYS A 176 -10.95 -8.14 -6.73
N ASN A 177 -11.20 -7.02 -6.06
CA ASN A 177 -12.54 -6.65 -5.62
C ASN A 177 -13.03 -5.36 -6.30
N VAL A 178 -14.17 -5.44 -7.00
CA VAL A 178 -14.74 -4.32 -7.77
C VAL A 178 -15.11 -3.14 -6.86
N CYS A 179 -15.66 -3.40 -5.68
CA CYS A 179 -16.00 -2.32 -4.73
C CYS A 179 -14.75 -1.57 -4.25
N ILE A 180 -13.63 -2.26 -4.08
CA ILE A 180 -12.34 -1.65 -3.71
C ILE A 180 -11.78 -0.81 -4.85
N TYR A 181 -11.86 -1.31 -6.08
CA TYR A 181 -11.43 -0.55 -7.26
C TYR A 181 -12.25 0.73 -7.46
N ASN A 182 -13.57 0.64 -7.30
CA ASN A 182 -14.46 1.80 -7.45
C ASN A 182 -14.19 2.86 -6.38
N ILE A 183 -14.03 2.47 -5.10
CA ILE A 183 -13.74 3.43 -4.04
C ILE A 183 -12.35 4.05 -4.19
N GLU A 184 -11.36 3.29 -4.69
CA GLU A 184 -10.04 3.82 -5.02
C GLU A 184 -10.13 4.95 -6.04
N LYS A 185 -10.87 4.73 -7.14
CA LYS A 185 -11.10 5.72 -8.19
C LYS A 185 -11.81 6.97 -7.67
N GLU A 186 -12.83 6.80 -6.84
CA GLU A 186 -13.57 7.92 -6.25
C GLU A 186 -12.70 8.76 -5.32
N ILE A 187 -11.90 8.11 -4.47
CA ILE A 187 -10.97 8.82 -3.59
C ILE A 187 -9.92 9.57 -4.43
N LEU A 188 -9.34 8.94 -5.45
CA LEU A 188 -8.38 9.59 -6.35
C LEU A 188 -8.98 10.82 -7.04
N ASN A 189 -10.20 10.71 -7.56
CA ASN A 189 -10.92 11.83 -8.16
C ASN A 189 -11.10 12.99 -7.17
N HIS A 190 -11.50 12.69 -5.94
CA HIS A 190 -11.70 13.70 -4.91
C HIS A 190 -10.38 14.38 -4.51
N VAL A 191 -9.32 13.60 -4.28
CA VAL A 191 -8.00 14.13 -3.91
C VAL A 191 -7.45 15.03 -5.01
N ILE A 192 -7.50 14.61 -6.28
CA ILE A 192 -6.97 15.42 -7.38
C ILE A 192 -7.82 16.67 -7.58
N HIS A 193 -9.15 16.57 -7.50
CA HIS A 193 -10.01 17.75 -7.60
C HIS A 193 -9.74 18.77 -6.49
N TYR A 194 -9.50 18.31 -5.27
CA TYR A 194 -9.09 19.18 -4.17
C TYR A 194 -7.75 19.88 -4.46
N LEU A 195 -6.78 19.18 -5.03
CA LEU A 195 -5.48 19.76 -5.39
C LEU A 195 -5.57 20.74 -6.58
N GLU A 196 -6.48 20.51 -7.52
CA GLU A 196 -6.79 21.42 -8.63
C GLU A 196 -7.36 22.74 -8.13
N ILE A 197 -8.38 22.69 -7.27
CA ILE A 197 -9.03 23.89 -6.72
C ILE A 197 -8.05 24.71 -5.88
N ASN A 198 -7.14 24.07 -5.14
CA ASN A 198 -6.18 24.76 -4.29
C ASN A 198 -4.89 25.16 -5.02
N HIS A 199 -4.99 25.43 -6.33
CA HIS A 199 -3.98 26.07 -7.18
C HIS A 199 -2.61 25.38 -7.28
N ALA A 200 -2.52 24.05 -7.14
CA ALA A 200 -1.28 23.33 -7.47
C ALA A 200 -0.96 23.35 -8.99
N PHE A 201 -1.88 23.79 -9.83
CA PHE A 201 -1.83 23.67 -11.30
C PHE A 201 -1.57 24.98 -12.05
N ASP A 202 -1.88 26.15 -11.47
CA ASP A 202 -1.85 27.44 -12.19
C ASP A 202 -0.44 27.97 -12.47
N GLN A 203 0.60 27.36 -11.90
CA GLN A 203 1.99 27.81 -12.08
C GLN A 203 2.74 27.12 -13.23
N ILE A 204 2.22 26.01 -13.77
CA ILE A 204 2.97 25.22 -14.77
C ILE A 204 2.62 25.61 -16.22
N GLU A 205 1.41 26.11 -16.49
CA GLU A 205 1.09 26.65 -17.81
C GLU A 205 1.90 27.92 -18.14
N ASN A 206 2.20 28.75 -17.15
CA ASN A 206 2.90 30.03 -17.32
C ASN A 206 4.42 29.90 -17.59
N GLU A 207 5.06 28.76 -17.30
CA GLU A 207 6.46 28.51 -17.67
C GLU A 207 6.59 27.87 -19.06
N SER A 208 5.52 27.27 -19.59
CA SER A 208 5.56 26.55 -20.87
C SER A 208 5.37 27.44 -22.11
N THR A 209 5.13 28.74 -21.93
CA THR A 209 4.81 29.68 -23.02
C THR A 209 5.82 30.83 -23.23
N SER A 210 6.91 30.93 -22.46
CA SER A 210 7.85 32.06 -22.57
C SER A 210 9.14 31.81 -23.37
N ASN A 211 9.16 30.81 -24.25
CA ASN A 211 10.22 30.67 -25.25
C ASN A 211 9.64 30.75 -26.66
N ASN A 212 9.46 31.97 -27.16
CA ASN A 212 9.62 32.32 -28.58
C ASN A 212 9.85 33.84 -28.70
N ASN A 213 10.90 34.17 -29.44
CA ASN A 213 11.51 35.49 -29.59
C ASN A 213 10.53 36.59 -30.07
N ALA A 214 10.62 37.79 -29.48
CA ALA A 214 10.44 39.06 -30.20
C ALA A 214 11.10 40.22 -29.44
N ASP A 215 11.90 40.98 -30.17
CA ASP A 215 12.62 42.19 -29.77
C ASP A 215 11.70 43.37 -29.37
N ILE A 216 12.07 44.01 -28.25
CA ILE A 216 12.14 45.46 -27.91
C ILE A 216 10.95 46.43 -28.21
N VAL A 217 10.71 47.30 -27.21
CA VAL A 217 10.10 48.67 -27.18
C VAL A 217 8.59 48.67 -26.87
N MET A 218 8.03 49.31 -25.82
CA MET A 218 8.28 50.63 -25.23
C MET A 218 7.68 50.77 -23.80
N ASP A 219 8.28 51.67 -23.02
CA ASP A 219 7.91 52.21 -21.70
C ASP A 219 6.44 52.61 -21.47
N ASN A 220 5.98 52.53 -20.21
CA ASN A 220 5.60 53.73 -19.45
C ASN A 220 5.34 53.46 -17.95
N GLN A 221 6.31 53.96 -17.18
CA GLN A 221 6.30 54.54 -15.83
C GLN A 221 4.97 54.82 -15.08
N SER A 222 5.09 54.56 -13.77
CA SER A 222 4.65 55.39 -12.61
C SER A 222 3.24 55.14 -12.04
N VAL A 223 2.96 55.27 -10.74
CA VAL A 223 3.51 56.15 -9.70
C VAL A 223 3.38 55.47 -8.34
N CYS A 224 4.42 55.54 -7.52
CA CYS A 224 4.35 55.34 -6.08
C CYS A 224 4.32 56.75 -5.45
N THR A 225 3.27 57.13 -4.72
CA THR A 225 3.25 58.35 -3.90
C THR A 225 2.56 58.14 -2.55
N ASN A 226 3.40 58.26 -1.53
CA ASN A 226 3.28 58.39 -0.08
C ASN A 226 2.01 59.01 0.54
N MET A 227 1.70 58.58 1.78
CA MET A 227 1.50 59.53 2.90
C MET A 227 1.66 58.87 4.28
N GLU A 228 2.46 59.51 5.14
CA GLU A 228 2.74 59.16 6.54
C GLU A 228 1.66 59.67 7.51
N ASN A 229 1.46 58.87 8.58
CA ASN A 229 1.12 59.20 9.98
C ASN A 229 -0.01 60.19 10.33
N ILE A 230 -1.09 59.67 10.94
CA ILE A 230 -1.75 60.24 12.13
C ILE A 230 -2.25 59.09 13.03
N MET A 231 -1.82 59.07 14.30
CA MET A 231 -2.34 58.19 15.37
C MET A 231 -3.80 58.54 15.72
N ASN A 232 -4.67 57.54 15.88
CA ASN A 232 -5.59 57.39 17.03
C ASN A 232 -6.45 56.11 16.91
N GLY A 233 -6.45 55.30 17.97
CA GLY A 233 -7.63 54.60 18.50
C GLY A 233 -8.32 53.49 17.69
N GLN A 234 -8.20 52.26 18.22
CA GLN A 234 -9.20 51.17 18.26
C GLN A 234 -9.47 50.30 17.01
N GLU A 235 -9.24 49.00 17.24
CA GLU A 235 -9.91 47.81 16.68
C GLU A 235 -10.14 47.70 15.16
N GLY A 236 -9.36 46.83 14.51
CA GLY A 236 -9.69 46.36 13.16
C GLY A 236 -8.60 45.52 12.48
N SER A 237 -8.81 44.19 12.48
CA SER A 237 -8.32 43.21 11.48
C SER A 237 -6.84 43.21 11.07
N GLU A 238 -6.02 42.43 11.78
CA GLU A 238 -4.81 41.81 11.20
C GLU A 238 -5.21 40.54 10.42
N ILE A 239 -5.67 40.70 9.17
CA ILE A 239 -5.64 39.64 8.17
C ILE A 239 -5.20 40.28 6.86
N GLU A 240 -3.92 40.60 6.72
CA GLU A 240 -3.33 40.85 5.40
C GLU A 240 -1.80 40.93 5.51
N LYS A 241 -1.17 39.75 5.59
CA LYS A 241 0.23 39.46 5.24
C LYS A 241 0.55 37.99 5.55
N LYS A 242 -0.03 37.05 4.78
CA LYS A 242 0.35 35.63 4.85
C LYS A 242 0.08 34.79 3.58
N ASN A 243 -0.25 35.41 2.45
CA ASN A 243 -0.83 34.66 1.31
C ASN A 243 0.13 34.37 0.15
N THR A 244 1.44 34.53 0.29
CA THR A 244 2.40 34.23 -0.79
C THR A 244 3.22 32.96 -0.62
N GLU A 245 3.11 32.22 0.50
CA GLU A 245 3.95 31.01 0.76
C GLU A 245 3.18 29.69 0.89
N GLN A 246 1.84 29.67 0.87
CA GLN A 246 1.07 28.45 1.17
C GLN A 246 0.88 27.49 -0.01
N ASN A 247 1.17 27.89 -1.25
CA ASN A 247 0.68 27.20 -2.46
C ASN A 247 1.61 26.10 -3.04
N ILE A 248 2.88 26.00 -2.60
CA ILE A 248 3.87 25.02 -3.11
C ILE A 248 3.93 23.72 -2.25
N TRP A 249 3.27 23.72 -1.09
CA TRP A 249 3.56 22.78 0.01
C TRP A 249 3.16 21.31 -0.24
N PHE A 250 2.19 21.05 -1.12
CA PHE A 250 1.75 19.66 -1.35
C PHE A 250 2.67 18.88 -2.29
N MET A 251 3.33 19.54 -3.26
CA MET A 251 4.24 18.91 -4.23
C MET A 251 5.71 18.93 -3.76
N ASP A 252 5.95 19.33 -2.51
CA ASP A 252 7.25 19.24 -1.87
C ASP A 252 7.64 17.75 -1.69
N ILE A 253 8.81 17.36 -2.17
CA ILE A 253 9.30 15.98 -2.03
C ILE A 253 9.58 15.61 -0.56
N LYS A 254 9.78 16.60 0.32
CA LYS A 254 9.83 16.41 1.79
C LYS A 254 8.46 16.03 2.36
N ASN A 255 7.37 16.32 1.65
CA ASN A 255 6.03 15.85 1.99
C ASN A 255 5.84 14.40 1.54
N TYR A 256 5.98 13.45 2.47
CA TYR A 256 5.79 12.03 2.16
C TYR A 256 4.42 11.68 1.58
N ASN A 257 3.38 12.50 1.77
CA ASN A 257 2.08 12.28 1.14
C ASN A 257 2.15 12.45 -0.38
N PHE A 258 3.01 13.33 -0.89
CA PHE A 258 3.25 13.48 -2.32
C PHE A 258 3.78 12.17 -2.92
N ILE A 259 4.81 11.57 -2.31
CA ILE A 259 5.39 10.31 -2.79
C ILE A 259 4.36 9.17 -2.74
N LEU A 260 3.53 9.13 -1.68
CA LEU A 260 2.46 8.13 -1.57
C LEU A 260 1.38 8.31 -2.66
N LEU A 261 0.98 9.55 -2.95
CA LEU A 261 0.00 9.84 -3.99
C LEU A 261 0.57 9.58 -5.39
N LEU A 262 1.81 9.99 -5.66
CA LEU A 262 2.52 9.72 -6.92
C LEU A 262 2.63 8.23 -7.20
N TYR A 263 3.02 7.43 -6.19
CA TYR A 263 2.99 5.97 -6.28
C TYR A 263 1.59 5.45 -6.58
N SER A 264 0.58 5.95 -5.88
CA SER A 264 -0.80 5.47 -6.02
C SER A 264 -1.36 5.74 -7.42
N ILE A 265 -1.22 6.97 -7.92
CA ILE A 265 -1.73 7.38 -9.23
C ILE A 265 -0.97 6.67 -10.36
N SER A 266 0.36 6.61 -10.28
CA SER A 266 1.14 5.88 -11.28
C SER A 266 0.79 4.40 -11.31
N ASN A 267 0.46 3.78 -10.18
CA ASN A 267 0.03 2.38 -10.12
C ASN A 267 -1.40 2.18 -10.61
N TYR A 268 -2.32 3.06 -10.27
CA TYR A 268 -3.69 3.07 -10.80
C TYR A 268 -3.68 3.17 -12.33
N ILE A 269 -3.04 4.20 -12.89
CA ILE A 269 -2.98 4.41 -14.35
C ILE A 269 -2.29 3.23 -15.02
N PHE A 270 -1.19 2.73 -14.44
CA PHE A 270 -0.49 1.58 -14.98
C PHE A 270 -1.40 0.34 -15.06
N ASN A 271 -2.18 0.07 -14.02
CA ASN A 271 -3.11 -1.05 -14.03
C ASN A 271 -4.22 -0.86 -15.08
N THR A 272 -4.79 0.35 -15.18
CA THR A 272 -5.81 0.64 -16.19
C THR A 272 -5.25 0.53 -17.62
N HIS A 273 -4.04 1.04 -17.85
CA HIS A 273 -3.35 0.96 -19.15
C HIS A 273 -3.13 -0.49 -19.61
N LEU A 274 -2.97 -1.44 -18.68
CA LEU A 274 -2.81 -2.85 -19.00
C LEU A 274 -4.12 -3.61 -19.21
N GLU A 275 -5.22 -3.12 -18.64
CA GLU A 275 -6.52 -3.80 -18.68
C GLU A 275 -7.34 -3.41 -19.91
N ASP A 276 -7.11 -2.23 -20.51
CA ASP A 276 -7.78 -1.79 -21.73
C ASP A 276 -6.87 -0.88 -22.57
N GLU A 277 -6.55 -1.28 -23.81
CA GLU A 277 -5.91 -0.42 -24.81
C GLU A 277 -6.82 0.75 -25.26
N GLN A 278 -8.13 0.70 -24.95
CA GLN A 278 -9.14 1.65 -25.45
C GLN A 278 -9.68 2.64 -24.39
N ILE A 279 -9.34 2.52 -23.10
CA ILE A 279 -9.79 3.47 -22.05
C ILE A 279 -8.73 4.56 -21.82
N LEU A 280 -8.46 5.36 -22.84
CA LEU A 280 -7.61 6.55 -22.71
C LEU A 280 -8.43 7.83 -22.42
N THR A 281 -9.74 7.82 -22.66
CA THR A 281 -10.58 9.02 -22.56
C THR A 281 -10.93 9.43 -21.12
N MET A 282 -11.13 8.47 -20.19
CA MET A 282 -11.36 8.77 -18.76
C MET A 282 -10.05 8.96 -17.97
N ASN A 283 -8.91 8.59 -18.55
CA ASN A 283 -7.58 8.67 -17.93
C ASN A 283 -6.88 10.01 -18.13
N SER A 284 -7.42 10.93 -18.94
CA SER A 284 -6.76 12.21 -19.26
C SER A 284 -6.47 13.02 -17.99
N LYS A 285 -7.40 13.10 -17.04
CA LYS A 285 -7.23 13.83 -15.77
C LYS A 285 -6.07 13.28 -14.95
N PHE A 286 -6.09 11.98 -14.66
CA PHE A 286 -5.04 11.32 -13.88
C PHE A 286 -3.69 11.34 -14.61
N SER A 287 -3.72 11.16 -15.94
CA SER A 287 -2.56 11.27 -16.82
C SER A 287 -1.94 12.66 -16.75
N ASN A 288 -2.75 13.72 -16.84
CA ASN A 288 -2.31 15.11 -16.75
C ASN A 288 -1.70 15.41 -15.37
N TYR A 289 -2.34 14.98 -14.29
CA TYR A 289 -1.76 15.12 -12.95
C TYR A 289 -0.42 14.39 -12.82
N LEU A 290 -0.32 13.16 -13.35
CA LEU A 290 0.91 12.40 -13.33
C LEU A 290 2.03 13.13 -14.10
N LYS A 291 1.74 13.61 -15.32
CA LYS A 291 2.68 14.41 -16.12
C LYS A 291 3.14 15.65 -15.37
N MET A 292 2.21 16.36 -14.73
CA MET A 292 2.51 17.52 -13.90
C MET A 292 3.46 17.18 -12.76
N CYS A 293 3.21 16.09 -12.02
CA CYS A 293 4.11 15.63 -10.95
C CYS A 293 5.54 15.41 -11.45
N TYR A 294 5.70 14.80 -12.62
CA TYR A 294 7.02 14.58 -13.20
C TYR A 294 7.67 15.86 -13.70
N HIS A 295 6.91 16.79 -14.27
CA HIS A 295 7.42 18.11 -14.61
C HIS A 295 7.99 18.81 -13.37
N THR A 296 7.24 18.82 -12.26
CA THR A 296 7.71 19.37 -10.98
C THR A 296 8.94 18.65 -10.45
N LEU A 297 8.96 17.31 -10.48
CA LEU A 297 10.15 16.55 -10.06
C LEU A 297 11.38 16.86 -10.93
N ASN A 298 11.19 17.02 -12.24
CA ASN A 298 12.25 17.33 -13.18
C ASN A 298 12.76 18.77 -13.01
N SER A 299 11.91 19.74 -12.64
CA SER A 299 12.36 21.10 -12.35
C SER A 299 13.12 21.20 -11.02
N LEU A 300 12.81 20.33 -10.06
CA LEU A 300 13.48 20.29 -8.77
C LEU A 300 14.86 19.62 -8.83
N ILE A 301 15.14 18.76 -9.82
CA ILE A 301 16.37 17.95 -9.83
C ILE A 301 17.67 18.76 -9.81
N ASN A 302 17.68 19.91 -10.50
CA ASN A 302 18.86 20.77 -10.61
C ASN A 302 19.07 21.62 -9.35
N LYS A 303 18.19 21.52 -8.35
CA LYS A 303 18.35 22.20 -7.06
C LYS A 303 19.18 21.32 -6.14
N ASN A 304 20.30 21.86 -5.64
CA ASN A 304 21.18 21.16 -4.68
C ASN A 304 20.42 20.60 -3.47
N GLU A 305 19.38 21.31 -3.00
CA GLU A 305 18.54 20.85 -1.89
C GLU A 305 17.80 19.55 -2.21
N PHE A 306 17.28 19.40 -3.43
CA PHE A 306 16.60 18.19 -3.86
C PHE A 306 17.58 17.01 -3.96
N GLU A 307 18.76 17.24 -4.53
CA GLU A 307 19.79 16.22 -4.62
C GLU A 307 20.23 15.75 -3.22
N ASN A 308 20.44 16.68 -2.29
CA ASN A 308 20.78 16.38 -0.89
C ASN A 308 19.65 15.63 -0.18
N PHE A 309 18.39 16.05 -0.36
CA PHE A 309 17.25 15.34 0.20
C PHE A 309 17.17 13.90 -0.33
N ILE A 310 17.28 13.72 -1.65
CA ILE A 310 17.29 12.40 -2.27
C ILE A 310 18.47 11.60 -1.75
N LYS A 311 19.68 12.14 -1.61
CA LYS A 311 20.88 11.41 -1.15
C LYS A 311 20.83 11.05 0.33
N GLU A 312 20.50 11.99 1.20
CA GLU A 312 20.76 11.88 2.64
C GLU A 312 19.49 11.64 3.47
N GLU A 313 18.39 12.34 3.16
CA GLU A 313 17.22 12.38 4.04
C GLU A 313 16.13 11.35 3.68
N LEU A 314 15.97 11.05 2.37
CA LEU A 314 14.88 10.19 1.91
C LEU A 314 15.04 8.75 2.42
N LYS A 315 14.07 8.29 3.24
CA LYS A 315 14.07 6.93 3.79
C LYS A 315 13.93 5.88 2.68
N PRO A 316 14.57 4.69 2.81
CA PRO A 316 14.53 3.65 1.78
C PRO A 316 13.11 3.27 1.34
N PHE A 317 12.15 3.22 2.26
CA PHE A 317 10.77 2.90 1.93
C PHE A 317 10.16 3.83 0.86
N TYR A 318 10.32 5.14 1.01
CA TYR A 318 9.80 6.12 0.04
C TYR A 318 10.62 6.13 -1.24
N LEU A 319 11.92 5.85 -1.15
CA LEU A 319 12.79 5.69 -2.32
C LEU A 319 12.32 4.54 -3.23
N PHE A 320 11.95 3.39 -2.67
CA PHE A 320 11.40 2.27 -3.44
C PHE A 320 10.03 2.60 -4.07
N LEU A 321 9.19 3.39 -3.40
CA LEU A 321 7.92 3.86 -3.97
C LEU A 321 8.14 4.82 -5.14
N LEU A 322 9.09 5.74 -5.01
CA LEU A 322 9.43 6.69 -6.07
C LEU A 322 10.02 5.96 -7.27
N TYR A 323 10.96 5.03 -7.06
CA TYR A 323 11.48 4.15 -8.11
C TYR A 323 10.37 3.39 -8.83
N LYS A 324 9.42 2.83 -8.07
CA LYS A 324 8.25 2.18 -8.67
C LYS A 324 7.44 3.13 -9.54
N ALA A 325 7.10 4.30 -9.02
CA ALA A 325 6.31 5.27 -9.76
C ALA A 325 6.99 5.65 -11.07
N MET A 326 8.30 5.86 -11.03
CA MET A 326 9.14 6.16 -12.19
C MET A 326 9.08 5.05 -13.24
N VAL A 327 9.30 3.81 -12.82
CA VAL A 327 9.22 2.65 -13.72
C VAL A 327 7.82 2.59 -14.35
N ASN A 328 6.74 2.69 -13.57
CA ASN A 328 5.38 2.69 -14.10
C ASN A 328 5.18 3.78 -15.18
N THR A 329 5.68 4.99 -14.95
CA THR A 329 5.57 6.11 -15.88
C THR A 329 6.36 5.89 -17.17
N ILE A 330 7.57 5.32 -17.08
CA ILE A 330 8.34 4.91 -18.27
C ILE A 330 7.49 3.99 -19.14
N TYR A 331 6.83 3.02 -18.53
CA TYR A 331 5.98 2.06 -19.25
C TYR A 331 4.75 2.71 -19.88
N ILE A 332 4.09 3.63 -19.18
CA ILE A 332 2.87 4.29 -19.68
C ILE A 332 3.19 5.24 -20.86
N TYR A 333 4.35 5.91 -20.85
CA TYR A 333 4.64 7.00 -21.80
C TYR A 333 5.93 6.84 -22.60
N GLU A 334 6.50 5.63 -22.67
CA GLU A 334 7.71 5.35 -23.48
C GLU A 334 8.86 6.32 -23.19
N ASN A 335 9.16 6.54 -21.91
CA ASN A 335 10.25 7.41 -21.44
C ASN A 335 10.07 8.93 -21.70
N LYS A 336 8.98 9.39 -22.37
CA LYS A 336 8.81 10.80 -22.80
C LYS A 336 8.89 11.85 -21.68
N TYR A 337 8.48 11.51 -20.47
CA TYR A 337 8.40 12.44 -19.33
C TYR A 337 9.50 12.22 -18.28
N MET A 338 10.42 11.30 -18.55
CA MET A 338 11.35 10.81 -17.55
C MET A 338 12.70 11.48 -17.68
N ASN A 339 13.15 12.06 -16.58
CA ASN A 339 14.51 12.57 -16.49
C ASN A 339 15.46 11.43 -16.11
N GLU A 340 16.38 11.10 -17.02
CA GLU A 340 17.33 10.01 -16.85
C GLU A 340 18.27 10.25 -15.65
N ILE A 341 18.65 11.51 -15.40
CA ILE A 341 19.47 11.92 -14.25
C ILE A 341 18.72 11.58 -12.95
N LEU A 342 17.41 11.90 -12.87
CA LEU A 342 16.58 11.61 -11.70
C LEU A 342 16.56 10.11 -11.41
N PHE A 343 16.31 9.35 -12.48
CA PHE A 343 16.19 7.90 -12.39
C PHE A 343 17.50 7.28 -11.92
N ASN A 344 18.62 7.73 -12.48
CA ASN A 344 19.95 7.27 -12.10
C ASN A 344 20.32 7.61 -10.66
N HIS A 345 19.97 8.81 -10.15
CA HIS A 345 20.18 9.13 -8.73
C HIS A 345 19.41 8.19 -7.80
N ILE A 346 18.13 7.95 -8.09
CA ILE A 346 17.29 7.06 -7.29
C ILE A 346 17.81 5.62 -7.34
N LYS A 347 18.14 5.14 -8.54
CA LYS A 347 18.73 3.80 -8.76
C LYS A 347 20.04 3.65 -7.99
N ASN A 348 20.94 4.63 -8.06
CA ASN A 348 22.22 4.61 -7.36
C ASN A 348 22.04 4.61 -5.84
N LYS A 349 21.08 5.38 -5.30
CA LYS A 349 20.78 5.33 -3.87
C LYS A 349 20.22 3.97 -3.42
N ILE A 350 19.35 3.35 -4.22
CA ILE A 350 18.86 1.99 -3.94
C ILE A 350 20.03 1.00 -3.93
N ASN A 351 20.93 1.09 -4.91
CA ASN A 351 22.11 0.22 -4.97
C ASN A 351 23.02 0.42 -3.76
N ASN A 352 23.27 1.67 -3.35
CA ASN A 352 24.05 1.99 -2.15
C ASN A 352 23.39 1.43 -0.87
N PHE A 353 22.07 1.52 -0.77
CA PHE A 353 21.31 0.92 0.33
C PHE A 353 21.47 -0.60 0.36
N ILE A 354 21.35 -1.28 -0.79
CA ILE A 354 21.54 -2.74 -0.89
C ILE A 354 22.99 -3.12 -0.53
N LEU A 355 23.98 -2.37 -1.01
CA LEU A 355 25.39 -2.59 -0.65
C LEU A 355 25.64 -2.42 0.85
N TYR A 356 25.04 -1.40 1.46
CA TYR A 356 25.09 -1.19 2.91
C TYR A 356 24.47 -2.39 3.67
N LEU A 357 23.34 -2.92 3.21
CA LEU A 357 22.73 -4.12 3.80
C LEU A 357 23.63 -5.35 3.63
N LYS A 358 24.28 -5.53 2.47
CA LYS A 358 25.23 -6.62 2.20
C LYS A 358 26.48 -6.55 3.09
N LYS A 359 26.97 -5.35 3.40
CA LYS A 359 28.12 -5.18 4.32
C LYS A 359 27.76 -5.43 5.78
N ASN A 360 26.49 -5.24 6.15
CA ASN A 360 26.01 -5.32 7.53
C ASN A 360 25.05 -6.49 7.76
N VAL A 361 25.36 -7.68 7.22
CA VAL A 361 24.48 -8.87 7.27
C VAL A 361 24.10 -9.26 8.71
N SER A 362 25.03 -9.13 9.66
CA SER A 362 24.78 -9.40 11.09
C SER A 362 23.69 -8.52 11.71
N ASN A 363 23.50 -7.30 11.18
CA ASN A 363 22.50 -6.32 11.63
C ASN A 363 21.16 -6.42 10.89
N LEU A 364 20.94 -7.46 10.06
CA LEU A 364 19.67 -7.69 9.37
C LEU A 364 18.60 -8.34 10.26
N LYS A 365 18.94 -8.75 11.49
CA LYS A 365 18.01 -9.35 12.44
C LYS A 365 16.90 -8.35 12.79
N GLY A 366 15.70 -8.60 12.25
CA GLY A 366 14.52 -7.72 12.42
C GLY A 366 14.15 -6.86 11.21
N LYS A 367 14.96 -6.83 10.15
CA LYS A 367 14.68 -6.09 8.90
C LYS A 367 13.95 -6.92 7.83
N THR A 368 13.69 -8.19 8.09
CA THR A 368 13.00 -9.10 7.16
C THR A 368 11.69 -8.52 6.61
N ASN A 369 10.85 -7.95 7.48
CA ASN A 369 9.56 -7.37 7.06
C ASN A 369 9.74 -6.19 6.09
N GLU A 370 10.78 -5.38 6.28
CA GLU A 370 11.06 -4.22 5.44
C GLU A 370 11.55 -4.66 4.06
N ILE A 371 12.47 -5.63 4.01
CA ILE A 371 12.99 -6.16 2.76
C ILE A 371 11.88 -6.86 1.97
N VAL A 372 11.03 -7.66 2.63
CA VAL A 372 9.86 -8.28 1.98
C VAL A 372 8.91 -7.21 1.46
N LYS A 373 8.70 -6.11 2.19
CA LYS A 373 7.89 -4.98 1.70
C LYS A 373 8.47 -4.36 0.42
N TYR A 374 9.79 -4.18 0.34
CA TYR A 374 10.44 -3.65 -0.87
C TYR A 374 10.33 -4.61 -2.05
N ILE A 375 10.51 -5.92 -1.81
CA ILE A 375 10.30 -6.95 -2.83
C ILE A 375 8.86 -6.89 -3.34
N ASN A 376 7.86 -6.79 -2.47
CA ASN A 376 6.46 -6.73 -2.89
C ASN A 376 6.17 -5.49 -3.76
N ILE A 377 6.73 -4.32 -3.41
CA ILE A 377 6.63 -3.11 -4.23
C ILE A 377 7.19 -3.38 -5.63
N LEU A 378 8.42 -3.90 -5.71
CA LEU A 378 9.10 -4.16 -6.98
C LEU A 378 8.44 -5.28 -7.81
N GLN A 379 7.82 -6.25 -7.16
CA GLN A 379 7.23 -7.43 -7.81
C GLN A 379 5.95 -7.09 -8.58
N GLN A 380 5.10 -6.18 -8.07
CA GLN A 380 3.84 -5.76 -8.74
C GLN A 380 4.06 -5.39 -10.20
N ASN A 381 5.14 -4.63 -10.41
CA ASN A 381 6.20 -4.90 -11.35
C ASN A 381 6.04 -6.04 -12.38
N ILE A 382 7.08 -6.85 -12.29
CA ILE A 382 7.42 -8.07 -12.97
C ILE A 382 6.25 -8.94 -13.47
N THR A 383 5.21 -9.19 -12.66
CA THR A 383 4.13 -10.13 -13.03
C THR A 383 3.29 -9.66 -14.22
N LYS A 384 3.21 -8.35 -14.47
CA LYS A 384 2.38 -7.79 -15.54
C LYS A 384 3.18 -7.34 -16.77
N TYR A 385 4.49 -7.10 -16.66
CA TYR A 385 5.35 -6.62 -17.76
C TYR A 385 5.87 -7.69 -18.72
N SER A 386 5.74 -8.99 -18.39
CA SER A 386 6.22 -10.05 -19.30
C SER A 386 5.55 -10.03 -20.68
N LYS A 387 4.44 -9.30 -20.84
CA LYS A 387 3.69 -9.19 -22.09
C LYS A 387 4.27 -8.20 -23.09
N ASN A 388 5.06 -7.20 -22.68
CA ASN A 388 5.52 -6.12 -23.58
C ASN A 388 7.02 -5.79 -23.37
N LYS A 389 7.88 -6.82 -23.42
CA LYS A 389 9.29 -6.77 -23.00
C LYS A 389 10.20 -5.88 -23.87
N LYS A 390 9.97 -5.82 -25.19
CA LYS A 390 10.97 -5.27 -26.15
C LYS A 390 11.33 -3.80 -25.94
N THR A 391 10.37 -2.93 -25.63
CA THR A 391 10.61 -1.47 -25.52
C THR A 391 11.22 -1.07 -24.17
N PHE A 392 11.17 -1.96 -23.16
CA PHE A 392 11.46 -1.62 -21.77
C PHE A 392 12.43 -2.58 -21.08
N GLN A 393 13.16 -3.36 -21.89
CA GLN A 393 13.99 -4.47 -21.43
C GLN A 393 14.99 -4.03 -20.35
N ASP A 394 15.67 -2.90 -20.52
CA ASP A 394 16.65 -2.40 -19.55
C ASP A 394 16.02 -2.09 -18.18
N TYR A 395 14.85 -1.45 -18.15
CA TYR A 395 14.15 -1.13 -16.91
C TYR A 395 13.57 -2.37 -16.24
N PHE A 396 13.10 -3.32 -17.05
CA PHE A 396 12.66 -4.63 -16.59
C PHE A 396 13.81 -5.42 -15.94
N ASP A 397 14.96 -5.50 -16.61
CA ASP A 397 16.13 -6.24 -16.14
C ASP A 397 16.71 -5.63 -14.87
N ASN A 398 16.79 -4.29 -14.81
CA ASN A 398 17.18 -3.58 -13.59
C ASN A 398 16.26 -3.94 -12.42
N ASN A 399 14.94 -3.99 -12.63
CA ASN A 399 13.99 -4.37 -11.59
C ASN A 399 14.18 -5.84 -11.16
N VAL A 400 14.38 -6.76 -12.10
CA VAL A 400 14.69 -8.18 -11.82
C VAL A 400 15.96 -8.31 -10.97
N ILE A 401 17.03 -7.60 -11.31
CA ILE A 401 18.32 -7.61 -10.58
C ILE A 401 18.13 -7.10 -9.14
N LEU A 402 17.34 -6.04 -8.95
CA LEU A 402 17.04 -5.49 -7.62
C LEU A 402 16.29 -6.51 -6.76
N ILE A 403 15.26 -7.17 -7.31
CA ILE A 403 14.52 -8.22 -6.58
C ILE A 403 15.45 -9.39 -6.22
N LYS A 404 16.24 -9.88 -7.17
CA LYS A 404 17.22 -10.96 -6.93
C LYS A 404 18.20 -10.58 -5.82
N SER A 405 18.69 -9.34 -5.81
CA SER A 405 19.61 -8.85 -4.78
C SER A 405 18.98 -8.80 -3.39
N LEU A 406 17.72 -8.36 -3.28
CA LEU A 406 16.99 -8.34 -2.01
C LEU A 406 16.63 -9.76 -1.52
N LEU A 407 16.27 -10.67 -2.43
CA LEU A 407 16.02 -12.08 -2.12
C LEU A 407 17.28 -12.77 -1.59
N LEU A 408 18.44 -12.52 -2.21
CA LEU A 408 19.71 -13.07 -1.76
C LEU A 408 20.04 -12.62 -0.32
N LEU A 409 19.82 -11.34 -0.01
CA LEU A 409 19.98 -10.80 1.35
C LEU A 409 19.08 -11.52 2.36
N LEU A 410 17.81 -11.76 2.01
CA LEU A 410 16.88 -12.50 2.85
C LEU A 410 17.33 -13.95 3.07
N GLN A 411 17.77 -14.62 1.99
CA GLN A 411 18.24 -16.01 2.04
C GLN A 411 19.47 -16.13 2.93
N GLN A 412 20.47 -15.27 2.75
CA GLN A 412 21.68 -15.22 3.59
C GLN A 412 21.36 -14.98 5.07
N ASN A 413 20.48 -14.00 5.37
CA ASN A 413 20.07 -13.70 6.74
C ASN A 413 19.37 -14.89 7.43
N ASN A 414 18.67 -15.73 6.66
CA ASN A 414 18.00 -16.93 7.17
C ASN A 414 18.85 -18.21 6.98
N GLN A 415 20.15 -18.09 6.69
CA GLN A 415 21.04 -19.23 6.45
C GLN A 415 20.49 -20.22 5.40
N ASN A 416 19.82 -19.70 4.39
CA ASN A 416 19.14 -20.44 3.32
C ASN A 416 18.06 -21.42 3.79
N ASP A 417 17.59 -21.31 5.04
CA ASP A 417 16.52 -22.14 5.55
C ASP A 417 15.18 -21.42 5.43
N ILE A 418 14.36 -21.87 4.47
CA ILE A 418 13.01 -21.32 4.26
C ILE A 418 12.13 -21.47 5.52
N ASN A 419 12.45 -22.42 6.40
CA ASN A 419 11.72 -22.62 7.64
C ASN A 419 11.99 -21.56 8.72
N LYS A 420 13.07 -20.78 8.57
CA LYS A 420 13.35 -19.65 9.48
C LYS A 420 12.54 -18.42 9.15
N TYR A 421 11.95 -18.34 7.95
CA TYR A 421 10.96 -17.32 7.67
C TYR A 421 9.68 -17.62 8.43
N TYR A 422 9.06 -16.55 8.91
CA TYR A 422 7.67 -16.58 9.29
C TYR A 422 6.80 -17.13 8.14
N PRO A 423 5.81 -18.00 8.43
CA PRO A 423 5.01 -18.67 7.39
C PRO A 423 4.45 -17.74 6.31
N TRP A 424 4.01 -16.53 6.69
CA TRP A 424 3.46 -15.56 5.76
C TRP A 424 4.49 -14.91 4.82
N HIS A 425 5.76 -14.80 5.21
CA HIS A 425 6.79 -14.37 4.28
C HIS A 425 7.15 -15.48 3.30
N ARG A 426 6.98 -16.76 3.67
CA ARG A 426 7.27 -17.89 2.77
C ARG A 426 6.36 -17.84 1.55
N GLU A 427 5.05 -17.72 1.75
CA GLU A 427 4.08 -17.64 0.64
C GLU A 427 4.42 -16.48 -0.33
N GLN A 428 4.75 -15.30 0.21
CA GLN A 428 5.13 -14.15 -0.61
C GLN A 428 6.46 -14.38 -1.36
N ILE A 429 7.49 -14.86 -0.66
CA ILE A 429 8.81 -15.12 -1.25
C ILE A 429 8.74 -16.24 -2.29
N GLU A 430 7.98 -17.30 -2.04
CA GLU A 430 7.76 -18.40 -2.98
C GLU A 430 7.06 -17.89 -4.25
N LEU A 431 6.04 -17.05 -4.12
CA LEU A 431 5.34 -16.47 -5.25
C LEU A 431 6.25 -15.54 -6.07
N VAL A 432 7.12 -14.75 -5.43
CA VAL A 432 8.15 -13.96 -6.12
C VAL A 432 9.14 -14.88 -6.85
N GLN A 433 9.65 -15.91 -6.19
CA GLN A 433 10.61 -16.85 -6.77
C GLN A 433 10.01 -17.62 -7.96
N GLN A 434 8.75 -18.03 -7.87
CA GLN A 434 8.03 -18.65 -8.98
C GLN A 434 7.91 -17.70 -10.17
N THR A 435 7.57 -16.43 -9.92
CA THR A 435 7.48 -15.39 -10.95
C THR A 435 8.83 -15.17 -11.64
N LEU A 436 9.93 -15.09 -10.88
CA LEU A 436 11.26 -14.93 -11.45
C LEU A 436 11.67 -16.13 -12.31
N ARG A 437 11.39 -17.36 -11.84
CA ARG A 437 11.66 -18.59 -12.62
C ARG A 437 10.84 -18.66 -13.90
N SER A 438 9.60 -18.17 -13.91
CA SER A 438 8.82 -18.15 -15.16
C SER A 438 9.43 -17.20 -16.18
N ILE A 439 9.92 -16.04 -15.73
CA ILE A 439 10.59 -15.07 -16.61
C ILE A 439 11.89 -15.62 -17.18
N GLU A 440 12.70 -16.28 -16.35
CA GLU A 440 13.96 -16.90 -16.80
C GLU A 440 13.73 -18.03 -17.82
N ARG A 441 12.56 -18.68 -17.82
CA ARG A 441 12.20 -19.71 -18.81
C ARG A 441 11.66 -19.14 -20.11
N GLU A 442 11.19 -17.89 -20.09
CA GLU A 442 10.68 -17.17 -21.27
C GLU A 442 11.78 -16.35 -21.98
N GLN A 443 12.96 -16.24 -21.37
CA GLN A 443 14.19 -15.71 -21.98
C GLN A 443 14.93 -16.83 -22.69
#